data_AF-A0A9D9SWY5-F1
#
_entry.id   AF-A0A9D9SWY5-F1
#
_cell.length_a   1.000
_cell.length_b   1.000
_cell.length_c   1.000
_cell.angle_alpha   90.00
_cell.angle_beta   90.00
_cell.angle_gamma   90.00
#
_symmetry.space_group_name_H-M   'P 1'
#
loop_
_entity.id
_entity.type
_entity.pdbx_description
1 polymer ?
#
loop_
_entity_poly.entity_id
_entity_poly.type
_entity_poly.pdbx_seq_one_letter_code
_entity_poly.pdbx_strand_id
1 'polypeptide(L)'
;VGASAPPDHALASWPGARGLLFDTEDAVHPGGSGRVFDWNLLPAAAAARPLILAGGLHAGNVGEAIRRARPWAVDVSSGVEQAPGIKDARRVQDFMRAVATENAMTQDWTGGMRR
;
A
#
# COMPACT_ATOMS: atom_id res chain seq x y z
N VAL A 1 -0.33 -18.03 -5.47
CA VAL A 1 -1.81 -18.00 -5.50
C VAL A 1 -2.22 -17.05 -6.60
N GLY A 2 -2.73 -17.59 -7.71
CA GLY A 2 -3.08 -16.83 -8.92
C GLY A 2 -4.51 -16.29 -8.85
N ALA A 3 -4.72 -15.14 -9.47
CA ALA A 3 -5.99 -14.42 -9.57
C ALA A 3 -7.16 -15.33 -9.97
N SER A 4 -8.17 -15.48 -9.10
CA SER A 4 -9.56 -15.83 -9.49
C SER A 4 -10.54 -15.93 -8.32
N ALA A 5 -10.10 -16.00 -7.07
CA ALA A 5 -11.02 -15.93 -5.93
C ALA A 5 -11.33 -14.47 -5.57
N PRO A 6 -12.62 -14.11 -5.34
CA PRO A 6 -12.95 -12.86 -4.67
C PRO A 6 -12.14 -12.75 -3.37
N PRO A 7 -11.57 -11.57 -3.03
CA PRO A 7 -10.67 -11.40 -1.88
C PRO A 7 -11.20 -12.05 -0.60
N ASP A 8 -12.51 -11.95 -0.40
CA ASP A 8 -13.35 -12.50 0.65
C ASP A 8 -13.21 -14.03 0.85
N HIS A 9 -13.07 -14.83 -0.21
CA HIS A 9 -12.85 -16.28 -0.08
C HIS A 9 -11.41 -16.65 0.34
N ALA A 10 -10.42 -15.85 -0.04
CA ALA A 10 -9.03 -16.08 0.36
C ALA A 10 -8.84 -15.81 1.87
N LEU A 11 -9.56 -14.83 2.43
CA LEU A 11 -9.47 -14.47 3.85
C LEU A 11 -9.97 -15.57 4.79
N ALA A 12 -11.06 -16.25 4.42
CA ALA A 12 -11.64 -17.34 5.21
C ALA A 12 -10.69 -18.54 5.37
N SER A 13 -9.75 -18.72 4.43
CA SER A 13 -8.76 -19.80 4.45
C SER A 13 -7.65 -19.61 5.50
N TRP A 14 -7.47 -18.39 6.03
CA TRP A 14 -6.40 -18.05 6.97
C TRP A 14 -6.94 -17.37 8.24
N PRO A 15 -7.70 -18.11 9.08
CA PRO A 15 -8.35 -17.53 10.25
C PRO A 15 -7.36 -16.97 11.28
N GLY A 16 -6.13 -17.51 11.36
CA GLY A 16 -5.08 -17.06 12.29
C GLY A 16 -4.23 -15.88 11.81
N ALA A 17 -4.41 -15.40 10.58
CA ALA A 17 -3.61 -14.30 10.05
C ALA A 17 -3.82 -13.01 10.87
N ARG A 18 -2.71 -12.37 11.28
CA ARG A 18 -2.70 -11.14 12.09
C ARG A 18 -2.78 -9.85 11.29
N GLY A 19 -2.57 -9.95 9.98
CA GLY A 19 -2.67 -8.85 9.03
C GLY A 19 -2.78 -9.42 7.62
N LEU A 20 -3.12 -8.56 6.67
CA LEU A 20 -3.38 -8.93 5.29
C LEU A 20 -2.50 -8.09 4.38
N LEU A 21 -1.65 -8.72 3.59
CA LEU A 21 -0.83 -8.05 2.59
C LEU A 21 -1.53 -8.13 1.23
N PHE A 22 -1.86 -6.97 0.68
CA PHE A 22 -2.42 -6.84 -0.67
C PHE A 22 -1.31 -6.40 -1.60
N ASP A 23 -0.86 -7.30 -2.46
CA ASP A 23 0.20 -7.06 -3.44
C ASP A 23 -0.41 -6.89 -4.83
N THR A 24 -0.05 -5.80 -5.50
CA THR A 24 -0.49 -5.50 -6.86
C THR A 24 0.72 -5.30 -7.76
N GLU A 25 0.99 -6.29 -8.59
CA GLU A 25 1.94 -6.16 -9.69
C GLU A 25 1.18 -5.68 -10.94
N ASP A 26 1.49 -4.46 -11.43
CA ASP A 26 1.10 -4.07 -12.79
C ASP A 26 1.99 -4.86 -13.76
N ALA A 27 1.53 -6.07 -14.11
CA ALA A 27 2.26 -7.01 -14.98
C ALA A 27 2.48 -6.48 -16.41
N VAL A 28 1.88 -5.34 -16.77
CA VAL A 28 1.91 -4.81 -18.14
C VAL A 28 2.96 -3.71 -18.30
N HIS A 29 3.29 -2.95 -17.25
CA HIS A 29 4.23 -1.83 -17.36
C HIS A 29 5.10 -1.64 -16.11
N PRO A 30 6.36 -2.12 -16.09
CA PRO A 30 7.32 -1.77 -15.05
C PRO A 30 7.76 -0.31 -15.23
N GLY A 31 6.96 0.61 -14.70
CA GLY A 31 7.20 2.05 -14.80
C GLY A 31 5.96 2.84 -15.21
N GLY A 32 5.12 3.21 -14.23
CA GLY A 32 4.28 4.40 -14.34
C GLY A 32 3.21 4.44 -15.45
N SER A 33 2.31 3.46 -15.50
CA SER A 33 1.11 3.53 -16.35
C SER A 33 0.07 4.59 -15.91
N GLY A 34 0.28 5.20 -14.73
CA GLY A 34 -0.70 6.12 -14.11
C GLY A 34 -1.97 5.42 -13.60
N ARG A 35 -2.09 4.09 -13.76
CA ARG A 35 -3.21 3.30 -13.24
C ARG A 35 -2.84 2.77 -11.86
N VAL A 36 -2.99 3.65 -10.89
CA VAL A 36 -3.00 3.34 -9.46
C VAL A 36 -4.06 2.25 -9.22
N PHE A 37 -3.74 1.21 -8.44
CA PHE A 37 -4.74 0.23 -8.00
C PHE A 37 -5.96 0.97 -7.47
N ASP A 38 -7.16 0.50 -7.82
CA ASP A 38 -8.38 1.08 -7.28
C ASP A 38 -8.48 0.68 -5.80
N TRP A 39 -7.86 1.48 -4.94
CA TRP A 39 -7.81 1.26 -3.49
C TRP A 39 -9.20 1.25 -2.84
N ASN A 40 -10.26 1.58 -3.59
CA ASN A 40 -11.66 1.41 -3.18
C ASN A 40 -12.14 -0.05 -3.27
N LEU A 41 -11.39 -0.94 -3.92
CA LEU A 41 -11.71 -2.38 -4.02
C LEU A 41 -11.27 -3.19 -2.81
N LEU A 42 -10.70 -2.54 -1.78
CA LEU A 42 -10.35 -3.23 -0.55
C LEU A 42 -11.63 -3.75 0.11
N PRO A 43 -11.76 -5.08 0.31
CA PRO A 43 -12.98 -5.67 0.83
C PRO A 43 -13.27 -5.10 2.23
N ALA A 44 -14.54 -4.88 2.57
CA ALA A 44 -14.93 -4.42 3.91
C ALA A 44 -14.36 -5.32 5.03
N ALA A 45 -14.08 -6.59 4.74
CA ALA A 45 -13.39 -7.52 5.64
C ALA A 45 -11.96 -7.09 6.02
N ALA A 46 -11.29 -6.28 5.20
CA ALA A 46 -10.02 -5.65 5.54
C ALA A 46 -10.15 -4.60 6.66
N ALA A 47 -11.36 -4.12 6.97
CA ALA A 47 -11.56 -3.24 8.12
C ALA A 47 -11.36 -3.98 9.47
N ALA A 48 -11.46 -5.32 9.48
CA ALA A 48 -11.35 -6.11 10.71
C ALA A 48 -9.91 -6.48 11.08
N ARG A 49 -8.92 -6.28 10.19
CA ARG A 49 -7.53 -6.69 10.40
C ARG A 49 -6.55 -5.65 9.84
N PRO A 50 -5.35 -5.48 10.44
CA PRO A 50 -4.30 -4.65 9.86
C PRO A 50 -4.05 -4.97 8.38
N LEU A 51 -4.21 -3.96 7.52
CA LEU A 51 -3.95 -4.07 6.09
C LEU A 51 -2.57 -3.51 5.76
N ILE A 52 -1.78 -4.30 5.03
CA ILE A 52 -0.47 -3.92 4.50
C ILE A 52 -0.62 -3.77 3.00
N LEU A 53 -0.24 -2.61 2.48
CA LEU A 53 -0.32 -2.31 1.06
C LEU A 53 1.04 -2.50 0.38
N ALA A 54 1.08 -3.34 -0.65
CA ALA A 54 2.29 -3.65 -1.40
C ALA A 54 2.05 -3.55 -2.91
N GLY A 55 3.12 -3.68 -3.69
CA GLY A 55 3.05 -3.77 -5.13
C GLY A 55 3.13 -2.43 -5.85
N GLY A 56 4.19 -2.23 -6.63
CA GLY A 56 4.38 -1.03 -7.46
C GLY A 56 4.51 0.29 -6.70
N LEU A 57 4.68 0.28 -5.37
CA LEU A 57 4.82 1.50 -4.57
C LEU A 57 6.20 2.16 -4.81
N HIS A 58 6.21 3.48 -4.94
CA HIS A 58 7.41 4.32 -5.03
C HIS A 58 7.11 5.72 -4.47
N ALA A 59 8.15 6.56 -4.31
CA ALA A 59 8.01 7.88 -3.68
C ALA A 59 6.96 8.80 -4.36
N GLY A 60 6.67 8.57 -5.64
CA GLY A 60 5.71 9.36 -6.42
C GLY A 60 4.24 8.94 -6.26
N ASN A 61 3.94 7.74 -5.74
CA ASN A 61 2.57 7.24 -5.61
C ASN A 61 2.17 6.86 -4.17
N VAL A 62 3.13 6.61 -3.28
CA VAL A 62 2.86 6.09 -1.93
C VAL A 62 1.98 7.03 -1.12
N GLY A 63 2.14 8.34 -1.29
CA GLY A 63 1.34 9.29 -0.54
C GLY A 63 -0.15 9.25 -0.91
N GLU A 64 -0.44 9.16 -2.20
CA GLU A 64 -1.81 8.96 -2.67
C GLU A 64 -2.40 7.62 -2.24
N ALA A 65 -1.58 6.57 -2.28
CA ALA A 65 -1.96 5.24 -1.80
C ALA A 65 -2.37 5.27 -0.32
N ILE A 66 -1.57 5.93 0.54
CA ILE A 66 -1.88 6.12 1.97
C ILE A 66 -3.18 6.89 2.15
N ARG A 67 -3.37 8.03 1.45
CA ARG A 67 -4.59 8.85 1.59
C ARG A 67 -5.87 8.09 1.23
N ARG A 68 -5.83 7.33 0.13
CA ARG A 68 -7.00 6.63 -0.41
C ARG A 68 -7.29 5.32 0.35
N ALA A 69 -6.27 4.50 0.59
CA ALA A 69 -6.43 3.18 1.18
C ALA A 69 -6.44 3.18 2.71
N ARG A 70 -5.84 4.21 3.34
CA ARG A 70 -5.60 4.31 4.79
C ARG A 70 -5.06 2.98 5.38
N PRO A 71 -3.97 2.44 4.82
CA PRO A 71 -3.46 1.14 5.24
C PRO A 71 -2.85 1.24 6.64
N TRP A 72 -2.72 0.09 7.32
CA TRP A 72 -1.96 0.00 8.56
C TRP A 72 -0.45 0.14 8.31
N ALA A 73 0.04 -0.42 7.20
CA ALA A 73 1.41 -0.23 6.74
C ALA A 73 1.52 -0.28 5.21
N VAL A 74 2.65 0.18 4.68
CA VAL A 74 3.04 0.01 3.29
C VAL A 74 4.30 -0.85 3.21
N ASP A 75 4.41 -1.67 2.17
CA ASP A 75 5.57 -2.51 1.86
C ASP A 75 6.10 -2.16 0.46
N VAL A 76 7.42 -1.98 0.35
CA VAL A 76 8.08 -1.55 -0.89
C VAL A 76 9.29 -2.40 -1.20
N SER A 77 9.34 -2.90 -2.43
CA SER A 77 10.50 -3.63 -2.94
C SER A 77 11.12 -2.94 -4.16
N SER A 78 10.60 -3.17 -5.37
CA SER A 78 11.21 -2.70 -6.62
C SER A 78 11.19 -1.18 -6.81
N GLY A 79 10.22 -0.46 -6.25
CA GLY A 79 10.12 0.99 -6.38
C GLY A 79 11.21 1.80 -5.67
N VAL A 80 12.06 1.12 -4.88
CA VAL A 80 13.26 1.71 -4.26
C VAL A 80 14.57 1.05 -4.74
N GLU A 81 14.52 0.27 -5.82
CA GLU A 81 15.69 -0.39 -6.41
C GLU A 81 16.29 0.43 -7.56
N GLN A 82 17.61 0.38 -7.74
CA GLN A 82 18.30 0.86 -8.95
C GLN A 82 18.43 -0.24 -10.02
N ALA A 83 18.44 -1.50 -9.59
CA ALA A 83 18.44 -2.70 -10.42
C ALA A 83 17.81 -3.84 -9.59
N PRO A 84 17.28 -4.91 -10.21
CA PRO A 84 16.61 -5.99 -9.48
C PRO A 84 17.41 -6.50 -8.28
N GLY A 85 16.83 -6.39 -7.08
CA GLY A 85 17.46 -6.80 -5.82
C GLY A 85 18.51 -5.84 -5.25
N ILE A 86 18.83 -4.73 -5.93
CA ILE A 86 19.81 -3.73 -5.50
C ILE A 86 19.07 -2.44 -5.11
N LYS A 87 18.99 -2.18 -3.80
CA LYS A 87 18.34 -0.99 -3.24
C LYS A 87 19.16 0.28 -3.52
N ASP A 88 18.48 1.36 -3.88
CA ASP A 88 19.06 2.70 -4.01
C ASP A 88 18.76 3.51 -2.74
N ALA A 89 19.81 3.93 -2.04
CA ALA A 89 19.68 4.65 -0.77
C ALA A 89 18.90 5.98 -0.90
N ARG A 90 19.03 6.68 -2.02
CA ARG A 90 18.28 7.93 -2.27
C ARG A 90 16.81 7.62 -2.47
N ARG A 91 16.48 6.60 -3.27
CA ARG A 91 15.07 6.20 -3.49
C ARG A 91 14.40 5.73 -2.19
N VAL A 92 15.11 5.02 -1.33
CA VAL A 92 14.61 4.66 0.02
C VAL A 92 14.33 5.91 0.84
N GLN A 93 15.25 6.88 0.87
CA GLN A 93 15.06 8.13 1.61
C GLN A 93 13.86 8.93 1.08
N ASP A 94 13.71 9.03 -0.24
CA ASP A 94 12.61 9.74 -0.87
C ASP A 94 11.27 9.05 -0.58
N PHE A 95 11.24 7.72 -0.61
CA PHE A 95 10.06 6.94 -0.23
C PHE A 95 9.65 7.19 1.22
N MET A 96 10.61 7.08 2.16
CA MET A 96 10.35 7.32 3.58
C MET A 96 9.88 8.75 3.85
N ARG A 97 10.43 9.73 3.13
CA ARG A 97 9.99 11.13 3.21
C ARG A 97 8.55 11.29 2.74
N ALA A 98 8.19 10.71 1.60
CA ALA A 98 6.82 10.75 1.09
C ALA A 98 5.81 10.13 2.08
N VAL A 99 6.15 8.99 2.69
CA VAL A 99 5.34 8.37 3.76
C VAL A 99 5.20 9.30 4.97
N ALA A 100 6.29 9.88 5.46
CA ALA A 100 6.29 10.76 6.61
C ALA A 100 5.45 12.04 6.37
N THR A 101 5.55 12.62 5.18
CA THR A 101 4.78 13.81 4.79
C THR A 101 3.28 13.54 4.88
N GLU A 102 2.78 12.42 4.35
CA GLU A 102 1.35 12.11 4.44
C GLU A 102 0.89 11.79 5.87
N ASN A 103 1.73 11.12 6.65
CA ASN A 103 1.39 10.81 8.04
C ASN A 103 1.21 12.09 8.87
N ALA A 104 2.08 13.09 8.68
CA ALA A 104 1.94 14.39 9.33
C ALA A 104 0.62 15.07 8.94
N MET A 105 0.29 15.10 7.64
CA MET A 105 -0.97 15.69 7.14
C MET A 105 -2.22 14.97 7.67
N THR A 106 -2.15 13.65 7.83
CA THR A 106 -3.28 12.84 8.32
C THR A 106 -3.49 13.03 9.83
N GLN A 107 -2.42 13.26 10.60
CA GLN A 107 -2.51 13.47 12.05
C GLN A 107 -3.00 14.88 12.41
N ASP A 108 -2.58 15.90 11.66
CA ASP A 108 -3.01 17.30 11.88
C ASP A 108 -4.52 17.52 11.69
N TRP A 109 -5.21 16.67 10.91
CA TRP A 109 -6.65 16.77 10.68
C TRP A 109 -7.52 16.26 11.85
N THR A 110 -6.96 15.54 12.82
CA THR A 110 -7.73 14.96 13.94
C THR A 110 -8.18 15.97 15.02
N GLY A 111 -7.79 17.24 14.91
CA GLY A 111 -8.06 18.29 15.89
C GLY A 111 -9.44 18.97 15.83
N GLY A 112 -10.39 18.51 15.01
CA GLY A 112 -11.59 19.29 14.71
C GLY A 112 -12.91 18.53 14.62
N MET A 113 -13.20 17.57 15.50
CA MET A 113 -14.58 17.25 15.93
C MET A 113 -14.58 16.16 17.02
N ARG A 114 -14.53 16.55 18.30
CA ARG A 114 -15.25 15.87 19.39
C ARG A 114 -15.71 16.94 20.38
N ARG A 115 -17.03 17.20 20.40
CA ARG A 115 -17.69 17.65 21.63
C ARG A 115 -17.91 16.43 22.52
#